data_AF-A0AA39LQR8-F1
#
_entry.id   AF-A0AA39LQR8-F1
#
_cell.length_a   1.000
_cell.length_b   1.000
_cell.length_c   1.000
_cell.angle_alpha   90.00
_cell.angle_beta   90.00
_cell.angle_gamma   90.00
#
_symmetry.space_group_name_H-M   'P 1'
#
loop_
_entity.id
_entity.type
_entity.pdbx_description
1 polymer ?
#
loop_
_entity_poly.entity_id
_entity_poly.type
_entity_poly.pdbx_seq_one_letter_code
_entity_poly.pdbx_strand_id
1 'polypeptide(L)'
;MESSGDNEQYRGKEVHEEVALGQEECQLNDMTKKKTCRICLNDEIEEWRTPCLCSGTIRYVCAACLERLVTSPNTRNQCVTCRYEYKKHWVLKNVNDWTLPHLEMDRWDVFEVFLDGYTTYRMIRGFSNVANGSTASGSFAY
;
A
#
# COMPACT_ATOMS: atom_id res chain seq x y z
N MET A 1 27.29 2.25 86.68
CA MET A 1 26.46 2.16 85.47
C MET A 1 27.41 2.32 84.30
N GLU A 2 27.66 1.17 83.68
CA GLU A 2 28.29 0.88 82.39
C GLU A 2 28.50 2.06 81.42
N SER A 3 29.49 2.08 80.52
CA SER A 3 30.62 1.19 80.21
C SER A 3 31.47 1.86 79.12
N SER A 4 32.78 1.57 79.13
CA SER A 4 33.80 1.82 78.11
C SER A 4 33.38 1.41 76.69
N GLY A 5 33.83 2.13 75.64
CA GLY A 5 34.97 1.71 74.80
C GLY A 5 34.46 0.88 73.61
N ASP A 6 35.06 0.75 72.44
CA ASP A 6 36.24 1.29 71.78
C ASP A 6 36.09 0.89 70.30
N ASN A 7 36.96 1.47 69.48
CA ASN A 7 37.03 1.35 68.04
C ASN A 7 37.31 -0.07 67.51
N GLU A 8 36.88 -0.26 66.26
CA GLU A 8 37.54 -1.03 65.20
C GLU A 8 37.25 -2.54 65.00
N GLN A 9 37.26 -2.88 63.70
CA GLN A 9 37.69 -4.15 63.09
C GLN A 9 36.62 -5.18 62.67
N TYR A 10 36.18 -5.01 61.42
CA TYR A 10 35.92 -6.03 60.39
C TYR A 10 36.38 -7.47 60.70
N ARG A 11 35.44 -8.44 60.64
CA ARG A 11 35.67 -9.76 60.00
C ARG A 11 34.37 -10.57 59.85
N GLY A 12 33.79 -10.58 58.66
CA GLY A 12 32.73 -11.51 58.27
C GLY A 12 32.83 -11.78 56.78
N LYS A 13 33.40 -12.93 56.43
CA LYS A 13 33.56 -13.43 55.06
C LYS A 13 32.23 -13.96 54.54
N GLU A 14 31.83 -13.46 53.37
CA GLU A 14 31.50 -14.20 52.13
C GLU A 14 30.84 -15.58 52.30
N VAL A 15 29.64 -15.82 51.75
CA VAL A 15 29.35 -16.65 50.53
C VAL A 15 28.01 -17.32 50.92
N HIS A 16 26.88 -17.32 50.22
CA HIS A 16 26.45 -17.11 48.84
C HIS A 16 24.92 -16.88 48.85
N GLU A 17 24.36 -16.48 47.70
CA GLU A 17 22.92 -16.23 47.46
C GLU A 17 22.44 -15.00 48.22
N GLU A 18 22.12 -13.85 47.62
CA GLU A 18 21.18 -13.65 46.51
C GLU A 18 21.60 -12.36 45.76
N VAL A 19 22.45 -12.49 44.73
CA VAL A 19 22.76 -11.40 43.80
C VAL A 19 21.76 -11.48 42.65
N ALA A 20 20.83 -10.53 42.61
CA ALA A 20 20.53 -9.67 41.46
C ALA A 20 19.14 -9.04 41.62
N LEU A 21 19.12 -7.92 42.34
CA LEU A 21 18.21 -6.83 42.04
C LEU A 21 18.49 -6.38 40.59
N GLY A 22 17.50 -6.52 39.72
CA GLY A 22 17.42 -5.83 38.45
C GLY A 22 17.25 -6.76 37.27
N GLN A 23 16.11 -6.59 36.57
CA GLN A 23 15.56 -7.45 35.51
C GLN A 23 14.84 -8.62 36.18
N GLU A 24 13.51 -8.69 36.19
CA GLU A 24 12.63 -8.85 35.05
C GLU A 24 11.20 -8.50 35.49
N GLU A 25 10.53 -7.54 34.83
CA GLU A 25 9.06 -7.51 34.75
C GLU A 25 8.61 -6.47 33.69
N CYS A 26 9.13 -6.63 32.47
CA CYS A 26 8.58 -5.97 31.28
C CYS A 26 7.73 -6.95 30.45
N GLN A 27 7.08 -7.95 31.07
CA GLN A 27 6.39 -9.00 30.32
C GLN A 27 5.17 -9.58 31.05
N LEU A 28 4.11 -8.79 31.33
CA LEU A 28 2.75 -9.36 31.37
C LEU A 28 1.58 -8.36 31.28
N ASN A 29 1.54 -7.50 30.26
CA ASN A 29 0.32 -6.74 29.95
C ASN A 29 0.05 -6.66 28.43
N ASP A 30 0.58 -7.61 27.65
CA ASP A 30 0.37 -7.62 26.19
C ASP A 30 -0.77 -8.56 25.74
N MET A 31 -1.39 -9.29 26.68
CA MET A 31 -2.49 -10.24 26.42
C MET A 31 -3.91 -9.64 26.52
N THR A 32 -4.06 -8.32 26.63
CA THR A 32 -5.39 -7.66 26.62
C THR A 32 -5.40 -6.30 25.93
N LYS A 33 -4.45 -6.00 25.04
CA LYS A 33 -4.61 -4.85 24.13
C LYS A 33 -5.60 -5.23 23.04
N LYS A 34 -6.88 -4.96 23.28
CA LYS A 34 -7.94 -5.09 22.28
C LYS A 34 -7.50 -4.38 20.99
N LYS A 35 -7.53 -5.12 19.87
CA LYS A 35 -7.24 -4.56 18.55
C LYS A 35 -8.42 -3.68 18.16
N THR A 36 -8.17 -2.42 17.86
CA THR A 36 -9.18 -1.46 17.40
C THR A 36 -8.76 -0.92 16.04
N CYS A 37 -9.74 -0.66 15.17
CA CYS A 37 -9.46 -0.05 13.88
C CYS A 37 -9.04 1.41 14.07
N ARG A 38 -7.89 1.81 13.52
CA ARG A 38 -7.43 3.22 13.58
C ARG A 38 -8.42 4.23 12.97
N ILE A 39 -9.24 3.80 12.01
CA ILE A 39 -10.11 4.69 11.23
C ILE A 39 -11.50 4.81 11.86
N CYS A 40 -12.16 3.69 12.14
CA CYS A 40 -13.53 3.67 12.69
C CYS A 40 -13.59 3.43 14.20
N LEU A 41 -12.45 3.16 14.85
CA LEU A 41 -12.32 2.91 16.29
C LEU A 41 -13.11 1.69 16.82
N ASN A 42 -13.64 0.86 15.93
CA ASN A 42 -14.35 -0.38 16.29
C ASN A 42 -13.37 -1.53 16.59
N ASP A 43 -13.69 -2.39 17.56
CA ASP A 43 -12.96 -3.62 17.93
C ASP A 43 -13.66 -4.91 17.44
N GLU A 44 -14.94 -4.85 17.11
CA GLU A 44 -15.72 -5.98 16.57
C GLU A 44 -15.57 -6.09 15.04
N ILE A 45 -14.42 -6.57 14.57
CA ILE A 45 -14.14 -6.76 13.13
C ILE A 45 -13.56 -8.16 12.91
N GLU A 46 -14.11 -8.89 11.93
CA GLU A 46 -13.65 -10.24 11.57
C GLU A 46 -12.35 -10.19 10.75
N GLU A 47 -12.23 -9.26 9.80
CA GLU A 47 -11.06 -9.15 8.92
C GLU A 47 -10.19 -7.91 9.20
N TRP A 48 -9.00 -8.17 9.72
CA TRP A 48 -7.99 -7.15 10.02
C TRP A 48 -6.92 -7.08 8.93
N ARG A 49 -6.54 -5.86 8.56
CA ARG A 49 -5.43 -5.58 7.64
C ARG A 49 -4.37 -4.72 8.33
N THR A 50 -3.12 -4.94 7.95
CA THR A 50 -1.96 -4.16 8.42
C THR A 50 -1.27 -3.49 7.23
N PRO A 51 -1.73 -2.30 6.80
CA PRO A 51 -1.20 -1.65 5.61
C PRO A 51 0.18 -1.00 5.83
N CYS A 52 0.64 -0.89 7.08
CA CYS A 52 1.91 -0.25 7.40
C CYS A 52 2.63 -0.92 8.59
N LEU A 53 3.91 -0.57 8.75
CA LEU A 53 4.80 -1.10 9.78
C LEU A 53 4.71 -0.32 11.12
N CYS A 54 3.57 0.28 11.44
CA CYS A 54 3.43 0.95 12.74
C CYS A 54 3.44 -0.08 13.90
N SER A 55 3.89 0.33 15.07
CA SER A 55 3.90 -0.51 16.29
C SER A 55 2.61 -0.34 17.10
N GLY A 56 2.20 -1.37 17.84
CA GLY A 56 1.02 -1.31 18.72
C GLY A 56 -0.32 -1.49 18.00
N THR A 57 -1.38 -0.87 18.52
CA THR A 57 -2.76 -1.02 18.02
C THR A 57 -3.05 -0.16 16.77
N ILE A 58 -2.29 0.91 16.54
CA ILE A 58 -2.48 1.84 15.42
C ILE A 58 -2.22 1.24 14.03
N ARG A 59 -1.58 0.06 13.96
CA ARG A 59 -1.32 -0.65 12.69
C ARG A 59 -2.55 -1.36 12.12
N TYR A 60 -3.56 -1.60 12.95
CA TYR A 60 -4.74 -2.39 12.59
C TYR A 60 -5.82 -1.52 11.95
N VAL A 61 -6.31 -1.96 10.80
CA VAL A 61 -7.38 -1.31 10.04
C VAL A 61 -8.36 -2.38 9.54
N CYS A 62 -9.66 -2.06 9.57
CA CYS A 62 -10.71 -2.93 9.04
C CYS A 62 -10.63 -3.04 7.51
N ALA A 63 -10.98 -4.19 6.91
CA ALA A 63 -10.93 -4.37 5.44
C ALA A 63 -11.71 -3.27 4.69
N ALA A 64 -12.96 -3.00 5.09
CA ALA A 64 -13.79 -1.95 4.49
C ALA A 64 -13.20 -0.53 4.62
N CYS A 65 -12.51 -0.26 5.74
CA CYS A 65 -11.87 1.01 6.00
C CYS A 65 -10.63 1.19 5.12
N LEU A 66 -9.87 0.11 4.92
CA LEU A 66 -8.72 0.09 4.03
C LEU A 66 -9.15 0.28 2.58
N GLU A 67 -10.18 -0.42 2.12
CA GLU A 67 -10.72 -0.26 0.76
C GLU A 67 -11.12 1.19 0.50
N ARG A 68 -11.88 1.81 1.41
CA ARG A 68 -12.24 3.22 1.30
C ARG A 68 -11.01 4.14 1.22
N LEU A 69 -9.98 3.85 2.02
CA LEU A 69 -8.73 4.60 2.01
C LEU A 69 -8.00 4.48 0.66
N VAL A 70 -8.06 3.33 -0.01
CA VAL A 70 -7.38 3.09 -1.30
C VAL A 70 -8.18 3.65 -2.47
N THR A 71 -9.51 3.60 -2.40
CA THR A 71 -10.42 4.10 -3.44
C THR A 71 -10.51 5.62 -3.49
N SER A 72 -10.33 6.31 -2.35
CA SER A 72 -10.41 7.77 -2.34
C SER A 72 -9.26 8.41 -3.15
N PRO A 73 -9.53 9.32 -4.10
CA PRO A 73 -8.49 9.88 -4.97
C PRO A 73 -7.51 10.81 -4.24
N ASN A 74 -7.86 11.30 -3.05
CA ASN A 74 -7.09 12.29 -2.30
C ASN A 74 -6.27 11.71 -1.13
N THR A 75 -6.18 10.38 -1.00
CA THR A 75 -5.38 9.76 0.05
C THR A 75 -3.92 9.62 -0.35
N ARG A 76 -3.04 10.01 0.57
CA ARG A 76 -1.60 9.83 0.40
C ARG A 76 -1.27 8.34 0.26
N ASN A 77 -0.39 8.02 -0.70
CA ASN A 77 0.13 6.66 -0.92
C ASN A 77 1.04 6.14 0.21
N GLN A 78 1.20 6.89 1.30
CA GLN A 78 2.09 6.58 2.40
C GLN A 78 1.40 6.79 3.75
N CYS A 79 1.80 6.01 4.74
CA CYS A 79 1.34 6.18 6.11
C CYS A 79 1.78 7.52 6.70
N VAL A 80 0.87 8.26 7.31
CA VAL A 80 1.20 9.56 7.95
C VAL A 80 2.10 9.42 9.18
N THR A 81 2.11 8.25 9.82
CA THR A 81 2.85 8.01 11.07
C THR A 81 4.26 7.49 10.79
N CYS A 82 4.38 6.39 10.05
CA CYS A 82 5.69 5.77 9.77
C CYS A 82 6.25 6.05 8.38
N ARG A 83 5.53 6.81 7.53
CA ARG A 83 5.89 7.11 6.13
C ARG A 83 6.12 5.89 5.23
N TYR A 84 5.67 4.72 5.67
CA TYR A 84 5.70 3.51 4.86
C TYR A 84 4.80 3.66 3.63
N GLU A 85 5.31 3.33 2.45
CA GLU A 85 4.56 3.34 1.20
C GLU A 85 3.62 2.13 1.13
N TYR A 86 2.34 2.39 0.87
CA TYR A 86 1.34 1.34 0.77
C TYR A 86 1.53 0.53 -0.52
N LYS A 87 1.69 -0.80 -0.39
CA LYS A 87 1.71 -1.71 -1.53
C LYS A 87 0.31 -1.85 -2.12
N LYS A 88 0.05 -1.19 -3.27
CA LYS A 88 -1.21 -1.33 -4.02
C LYS A 88 -1.06 -2.43 -5.06
N HIS A 89 -2.03 -3.35 -5.10
CA HIS A 89 -2.14 -4.32 -6.19
C HIS A 89 -3.27 -3.89 -7.10
N TRP A 90 -2.96 -3.57 -8.35
CA TRP A 90 -3.96 -3.18 -9.34
C TRP A 90 -4.61 -4.44 -9.89
N VAL A 91 -5.87 -4.66 -9.54
CA VAL A 91 -6.68 -5.71 -10.15
C VAL A 91 -7.58 -5.02 -11.17
N LEU A 92 -7.52 -5.47 -12.43
CA LEU A 92 -8.45 -4.97 -13.45
C LEU A 92 -9.88 -5.28 -12.99
N LYS A 93 -10.76 -4.29 -13.13
CA LYS A 93 -12.19 -4.50 -12.97
C LYS A 93 -12.65 -5.55 -13.98
N ASN A 94 -13.61 -6.40 -13.63
CA ASN A 94 -14.20 -7.32 -14.59
C ASN A 94 -14.82 -6.51 -15.75
N VAL A 95 -14.67 -6.97 -17.00
CA VAL A 95 -15.05 -6.25 -18.23
C VAL A 95 -16.50 -5.74 -18.21
N ASN A 96 -17.40 -6.47 -17.56
CA ASN A 96 -18.82 -6.11 -17.46
C ASN A 96 -19.10 -4.88 -16.58
N ASP A 97 -18.20 -4.56 -15.65
CA ASP A 97 -18.39 -3.43 -14.75
C ASP A 97 -17.69 -2.16 -15.26
N TRP A 98 -17.06 -2.20 -16.43
CA TRP A 98 -16.43 -1.01 -17.00
C TRP A 98 -17.52 -0.02 -17.39
N THR A 99 -17.63 1.05 -16.63
CA THR A 99 -18.45 2.19 -17.02
C THR A 99 -17.72 2.93 -18.12
N LEU A 100 -18.40 3.16 -19.24
CA LEU A 100 -17.90 4.04 -20.28
C LEU A 100 -17.53 5.38 -19.61
N PRO A 101 -16.33 5.93 -19.82
CA PRO A 101 -16.00 7.25 -19.29
C PRO A 101 -17.05 8.26 -19.76
N HIS A 102 -17.36 9.24 -18.92
CA HIS A 102 -18.24 10.34 -19.30
C HIS A 102 -17.52 11.18 -20.36
N LEU A 103 -17.73 10.80 -21.62
CA LEU A 103 -17.18 11.45 -22.80
C LEU A 103 -18.09 12.63 -23.12
N GLU A 104 -17.82 13.78 -22.51
CA GLU A 104 -18.36 15.06 -22.97
C GLU A 104 -17.70 15.41 -24.31
N MET A 105 -18.16 14.77 -25.39
CA MET A 105 -17.60 14.99 -26.72
C MET A 105 -18.15 16.28 -27.30
N ASP A 106 -17.25 17.22 -27.59
CA ASP A 106 -17.60 18.39 -28.39
C ASP A 106 -17.73 18.02 -29.87
N ARG A 107 -18.41 18.87 -30.66
CA ARG A 107 -18.55 18.65 -32.10
C ARG A 107 -17.19 18.61 -32.82
N TRP A 108 -16.20 19.32 -32.30
CA TRP A 108 -14.83 19.29 -32.83
C TRP A 108 -14.13 17.97 -32.55
N ASP A 109 -14.30 17.38 -31.36
CA ASP A 109 -13.72 16.07 -31.03
C ASP A 109 -14.24 14.98 -31.96
N VAL A 110 -15.54 15.03 -32.27
CA VAL A 110 -16.17 14.12 -33.22
C VAL A 110 -15.56 14.30 -34.62
N PHE A 111 -15.36 15.55 -35.05
CA PHE A 111 -14.72 15.84 -36.33
C PHE A 111 -13.27 15.35 -36.37
N GLU A 112 -12.51 15.50 -35.28
CA GLU A 112 -11.14 14.99 -35.16
C GLU A 112 -11.10 13.47 -35.29
N VAL A 113 -12.00 12.75 -34.60
CA VAL A 113 -12.11 11.28 -34.72
C VAL A 113 -12.47 10.86 -36.15
N PHE A 114 -13.37 11.58 -36.82
CA PHE A 114 -13.72 11.29 -38.22
C PHE A 114 -12.56 11.58 -39.17
N LEU A 115 -11.84 12.68 -38.97
CA LEU A 115 -10.66 13.02 -39.76
C LEU A 115 -9.56 11.98 -39.56
N ASP A 116 -9.26 11.60 -38.33
CA ASP A 116 -8.26 10.57 -38.02
C ASP A 116 -8.66 9.22 -38.65
N GLY A 117 -9.92 8.82 -38.48
CA GLY A 117 -10.47 7.62 -39.13
C GLY A 117 -10.39 7.67 -40.65
N TYR A 118 -10.68 8.82 -41.27
CA TYR A 118 -10.58 9.02 -42.71
C TYR A 118 -9.13 9.00 -43.20
N THR A 119 -8.21 9.65 -42.49
CA THR A 119 -6.79 9.67 -42.83
C THR A 119 -6.21 8.26 -42.70
N THR A 120 -6.51 7.56 -41.61
CA THR A 120 -6.13 6.17 -41.38
C THR A 120 -6.72 5.25 -42.44
N TYR A 121 -8.01 5.39 -42.78
CA TYR A 121 -8.64 4.64 -43.86
C TYR A 121 -7.93 4.88 -45.21
N ARG A 122 -7.63 6.14 -45.53
CA ARG A 122 -6.91 6.51 -46.77
C ARG A 122 -5.52 5.87 -46.79
N MET A 123 -4.81 5.88 -45.66
CA MET A 123 -3.51 5.24 -45.53
C MET A 123 -3.62 3.73 -45.74
N ILE A 124 -4.54 3.06 -45.03
CA ILE A 124 -4.77 1.62 -45.16
C ILE A 124 -5.11 1.26 -46.61
N ARG A 125 -6.00 2.00 -47.26
CA ARG A 125 -6.36 1.77 -48.67
C ARG A 125 -5.17 1.97 -49.60
N GLY A 126 -4.34 2.97 -49.36
CA GLY A 126 -3.09 3.18 -50.10
C GLY A 126 -2.15 1.99 -49.95
N PHE A 127 -1.93 1.51 -48.73
CA PHE A 127 -1.13 0.32 -48.46
C PHE A 127 -1.73 -0.95 -49.05
N SER A 128 -3.06 -1.15 -48.96
CA SER A 128 -3.74 -2.30 -49.58
C SER A 128 -3.64 -2.28 -51.10
N ASN A 129 -3.70 -1.11 -51.74
CA ASN A 129 -3.51 -0.99 -53.19
C ASN A 129 -2.07 -1.34 -53.61
N VAL A 130 -1.06 -0.91 -52.82
CA VAL A 130 0.36 -1.25 -53.06
C VAL A 130 0.62 -2.75 -52.83
N ALA A 131 0.00 -3.34 -51.81
CA ALA A 131 0.12 -4.77 -51.51
C ALA A 131 -0.62 -5.66 -52.53
N ASN A 132 -1.75 -5.19 -53.09
CA ASN A 132 -2.57 -5.96 -54.02
C ASN A 132 -2.23 -5.73 -55.51
N GLY A 133 -1.35 -4.78 -55.87
CA GLY A 133 -0.84 -4.61 -57.24
C GLY A 133 0.38 -3.68 -57.29
N SER A 134 1.60 -4.16 -57.51
CA SER A 134 2.07 -4.49 -58.86
C SER A 134 3.27 -5.47 -58.86
N THR A 135 2.98 -6.76 -59.06
CA THR A 135 3.62 -7.52 -60.13
C THR A 135 2.74 -7.36 -61.37
N ALA A 136 2.89 -6.27 -62.10
CA ALA A 136 2.31 -6.10 -63.43
C ALA A 136 3.48 -5.98 -64.41
N SER A 137 3.62 -7.01 -65.24
CA SER A 137 4.52 -7.10 -66.39
C SER A 137 4.37 -5.89 -67.32
N GLY A 138 5.24 -4.89 -67.15
CA GLY A 138 5.57 -3.93 -68.19
C GLY A 138 6.85 -4.40 -68.86
N SER A 139 6.75 -4.89 -70.10
CA SER A 139 7.93 -5.10 -70.95
C SER A 139 8.74 -3.81 -70.99
N PHE A 140 9.97 -3.86 -70.48
CA PHE A 140 11.01 -2.92 -70.87
C PHE A 140 11.43 -3.28 -72.29
N ALA A 141 10.83 -2.61 -73.27
CA ALA A 141 11.37 -2.52 -74.62
C ALA A 141 11.95 -1.11 -74.78
N TYR A 142 13.28 -1.04 -74.73
CA TYR A 142 14.10 0.01 -75.33
C TYR A 142 15.26 -0.69 -76.04
#